data_AF-A0A3E3IGU6-F1
#
_entry.id   AF-A0A3E3IGU6-F1
#
_cell.length_a   1.000
_cell.length_b   1.000
_cell.length_c   1.000
_cell.angle_alpha   90.00
_cell.angle_beta   90.00
_cell.angle_gamma   90.00
#
_symmetry.space_group_name_H-M   'P 1'
#
loop_
_entity.id
_entity.type
_entity.pdbx_description
1 polymer ?
#
loop_
_entity_poly.entity_id
_entity_poly.type
_entity_poly.pdbx_seq_one_letter_code
_entity_poly.pdbx_strand_id
1 'polypeptide(L)' 'MSSLDKERRKLEKAGFSGQTLEQAMALLERTNAPLLGKLLVKMVTKQEKTPSMALYEVEKGLREVEAKLGFLPEDPS' A
#
# COMPACT_ATOMS: atom_id res chain seq x y z
N MET A 1 -21.27 3.37 -4.93
CA MET A 1 -19.88 2.87 -5.01
C MET A 1 -19.09 3.42 -3.84
N SER A 2 -18.48 2.56 -3.04
CA SER A 2 -17.71 2.97 -1.86
C SER A 2 -16.41 3.69 -2.24
N SER A 3 -15.77 4.36 -1.29
CA SER A 3 -14.45 4.97 -1.50
C SER A 3 -13.38 3.92 -1.80
N LEU A 4 -13.45 2.74 -1.17
CA LEU A 4 -12.54 1.62 -1.45
C LEU A 4 -12.73 1.04 -2.85
N ASP A 5 -13.96 0.96 -3.37
CA ASP A 5 -14.19 0.53 -4.76
C ASP A 5 -13.51 1.47 -5.77
N LYS A 6 -13.51 2.78 -5.48
CA LYS A 6 -12.85 3.78 -6.32
C LYS A 6 -11.32 3.61 -6.28
N GLU A 7 -10.75 3.32 -5.11
CA GLU A 7 -9.31 3.06 -4.98
C GLU A 7 -8.90 1.75 -5.67
N ARG A 8 -9.67 0.68 -5.50
CA ARG A 8 -9.45 -0.59 -6.20
C ARG A 8 -9.34 -0.40 -7.71
N ARG A 9 -10.31 0.32 -8.30
CA ARG A 9 -10.30 0.61 -9.75
C ARG A 9 -9.08 1.43 -10.20
N LYS A 10 -8.57 2.33 -9.36
CA LYS A 10 -7.35 3.11 -9.69
C LYS A 10 -6.12 2.22 -9.67
N LEU A 11 -6.01 1.33 -8.68
CA LEU A 11 -4.92 0.37 -8.57
C LEU A 11 -4.93 -0.60 -9.75
N GLU A 12 -6.11 -1.15 -10.11
CA GLU A 12 -6.27 -2.00 -11.30
C GLU A 12 -5.80 -1.30 -12.58
N LYS A 13 -6.23 -0.05 -12.79
CA LYS A 13 -5.79 0.77 -13.94
C LYS A 13 -4.29 1.07 -13.94
N ALA A 14 -3.67 1.13 -12.77
CA ALA A 14 -2.23 1.35 -12.64
C ALA A 14 -1.42 0.06 -12.89
N GLY A 15 -2.06 -1.11 -13.01
CA GLY A 15 -1.40 -2.39 -13.27
C GLY A 15 -1.33 -3.33 -12.07
N PHE A 16 -1.94 -2.98 -10.94
CA PHE A 16 -2.09 -3.93 -9.83
C PHE A 16 -3.11 -5.00 -10.19
N SER A 17 -2.77 -6.26 -9.97
CA SER A 17 -3.65 -7.40 -10.21
C SER A 17 -3.31 -8.58 -9.30
N GLY A 18 -4.21 -9.55 -9.21
CA GLY A 18 -4.06 -10.75 -8.36
C GLY A 18 -3.61 -10.39 -6.94
N GLN A 19 -2.57 -11.07 -6.46
CA GLN A 19 -2.03 -10.90 -5.11
C GLN A 19 -1.63 -9.45 -4.80
N THR A 20 -1.03 -8.73 -5.76
CA THR A 20 -0.60 -7.34 -5.51
C THR A 20 -1.79 -6.39 -5.31
N LEU A 21 -2.91 -6.64 -6.00
CA LEU A 21 -4.12 -5.84 -5.79
C LEU A 21 -4.74 -6.14 -4.42
N GLU A 22 -4.81 -7.41 -4.04
CA GLU A 22 -5.35 -7.82 -2.74
C GLU A 22 -4.53 -7.24 -1.59
N GLN A 23 -3.20 -7.30 -1.67
CA GLN A 23 -2.30 -6.72 -0.68
C GLN A 23 -2.42 -5.19 -0.62
N ALA A 24 -2.53 -4.51 -1.77
CA ALA A 24 -2.73 -3.07 -1.81
C ALA A 24 -4.06 -2.69 -1.13
N MET A 25 -5.15 -3.40 -1.41
CA MET A 25 -6.45 -3.13 -0.80
C MET A 25 -6.43 -3.38 0.71
N ALA A 26 -5.87 -4.50 1.16
CA ALA A 26 -5.70 -4.80 2.58
C ALA A 26 -4.88 -3.73 3.31
N LEU A 27 -3.82 -3.21 2.67
CA LEU A 27 -3.03 -2.10 3.20
C LEU A 27 -3.87 -0.84 3.36
N LEU A 28 -4.67 -0.45 2.35
CA LEU A 28 -5.51 0.74 2.42
C LEU A 28 -6.60 0.62 3.49
N GLU A 29 -7.18 -0.56 3.63
CA GLU A 29 -8.22 -0.85 4.62
C GLU A 29 -7.65 -0.81 6.04
N ARG A 30 -6.55 -1.51 6.31
CA ARG A 30 -5.93 -1.55 7.66
C ARG A 30 -5.40 -0.21 8.13
N THR A 31 -4.92 0.62 7.20
CA THR A 31 -4.34 1.94 7.53
C THR A 31 -5.38 3.07 7.48
N ASN A 32 -6.57 2.81 6.92
CA ASN A 32 -7.56 3.82 6.55
C ASN A 32 -6.92 5.03 5.81
N ALA A 33 -5.87 4.78 5.01
CA ALA A 33 -5.01 5.82 4.45
C ALA A 33 -5.13 5.88 2.92
N PRO A 34 -6.13 6.59 2.36
CA PRO A 34 -6.30 6.71 0.91
C PRO A 34 -5.12 7.42 0.21
N LEU A 35 -4.27 8.13 0.96
CA LEU A 35 -3.02 8.71 0.44
C LEU A 35 -2.02 7.63 -0.01
N LEU A 36 -2.00 6.46 0.63
CA LEU A 36 -1.15 5.34 0.23
C LEU A 36 -1.58 4.81 -1.15
N GLY A 37 -2.87 4.81 -1.46
CA GLY A 37 -3.38 4.39 -2.78
C GLY A 37 -2.86 5.31 -3.89
N LYS A 38 -2.89 6.62 -3.66
CA LYS A 38 -2.30 7.61 -4.58
C LYS A 38 -0.79 7.42 -4.74
N LEU A 39 -0.08 7.10 -3.65
CA LEU A 39 1.37 6.87 -3.69
C LEU A 39 1.70 5.62 -4.50
N LEU A 40 1.02 4.50 -4.26
CA LEU A 40 1.19 3.25 -5.00
C LEU A 40 0.98 3.46 -6.50
N VAL A 41 -0.12 4.13 -6.87
CA VAL A 41 -0.39 4.47 -8.28
C VAL A 41 0.72 5.32 -8.87
N LYS A 42 1.20 6.35 -8.15
CA LYS A 42 2.29 7.22 -8.61
C LYS A 42 3.59 6.44 -8.82
N MET A 43 3.92 5.50 -7.94
CA MET A 43 5.15 4.70 -8.05
C MET A 43 5.12 3.80 -9.28
N VAL A 44 4.00 3.15 -9.55
CA VAL A 44 3.89 2.28 -10.73
C VAL A 44 3.82 3.08 -12.03
N THR A 45 3.02 4.15 -12.07
CA THR A 45 2.76 4.90 -13.31
C THR A 45 3.82 5.95 -13.66
N LYS A 46 4.55 6.49 -12.67
CA LYS A 46 5.52 7.58 -12.89
C LYS A 46 6.95 7.24 -12.52
N GLN A 47 7.17 6.27 -11.64
CA GLN A 47 8.51 5.82 -11.27
C GLN A 47 8.85 4.46 -11.88
N GLU A 48 7.99 3.94 -12.77
CA GLU A 48 8.18 2.70 -13.51
C GLU A 48 8.44 1.48 -12.62
N LYS A 49 7.99 1.53 -11.36
CA LYS A 49 8.10 0.41 -10.44
C LYS A 49 7.06 -0.65 -10.77
N THR A 50 7.41 -1.90 -10.55
CA THR A 50 6.39 -2.95 -10.57
C THR A 50 5.42 -2.78 -9.38
N PRO A 51 4.18 -3.27 -9.47
CA PRO A 51 3.24 -3.28 -8.35
C PRO A 51 3.82 -3.90 -7.06
N SER A 52 4.60 -4.97 -7.18
CA SER A 52 5.26 -5.63 -6.05
C SER A 52 6.36 -4.76 -5.41
N MET A 53 7.18 -4.07 -6.21
CA MET A 53 8.18 -3.13 -5.69
C MET A 53 7.52 -1.94 -4.97
N ALA A 54 6.45 -1.39 -5.54
CA ALA A 54 5.72 -0.29 -4.93
C ALA A 54 5.14 -0.69 -3.56
N LEU A 55 4.55 -1.88 -3.44
CA LEU A 55 4.05 -2.41 -2.17
C LEU A 55 5.17 -2.59 -1.15
N TYR A 56 6.25 -3.27 -1.55
CA TYR A 56 7.37 -3.55 -0.67
C TYR A 56 7.93 -2.26 -0.05
N GLU A 57 8.14 -1.23 -0.86
CA GLU A 57 8.68 0.05 -0.38
C GLU A 57 7.71 0.79 0.55
N VAL A 58 6.40 0.80 0.24
CA VAL A 58 5.41 1.44 1.10
C VAL A 58 5.32 0.71 2.44
N GLU A 59 5.29 -0.62 2.44
CA GLU A 59 5.26 -1.40 3.68
C GLU A 59 6.54 -1.25 4.50
N LYS A 60 7.71 -1.22 3.83
CA LYS A 60 8.98 -0.96 4.49
C LYS A 60 8.97 0.42 5.16
N GLY A 61 8.52 1.45 4.43
CA GLY A 61 8.41 2.80 4.97
C GLY A 61 7.45 2.89 6.15
N LEU A 62 6.31 2.17 6.11
CA LEU A 62 5.36 2.11 7.23
C LEU A 62 6.01 1.50 8.48
N ARG A 63 6.69 0.35 8.32
CA ARG A 63 7.43 -0.31 9.42
C ARG A 63 8.51 0.60 10.03
N GLU A 64 9.24 1.33 9.19
CA GLU A 64 10.25 2.28 9.67
C GLU A 64 9.65 3.44 10.47
N VAL A 65 8.46 3.93 10.07
CA VAL A 65 7.74 4.96 10.81
C VAL A 65 7.21 4.43 12.12
N GLU A 66 6.61 3.24 12.14
CA GLU A 66 6.13 2.56 13.35
C GLU A 66 7.28 2.36 14.36
N ALA A 67 8.42 1.84 13.91
CA ALA A 67 9.60 1.64 14.74
C ALA A 67 10.14 2.95 15.32
N LYS A 68 10.20 4.03 14.51
CA LYS A 68 10.67 5.35 14.96
C LYS A 68 9.73 6.02 15.96
N LEU A 69 8.43 5.75 15.85
CA LEU A 69 7.41 6.27 16.76
C LEU A 69 7.28 5.43 18.05
N GLY A 70 8.08 4.38 18.21
CA GLY A 70 8.08 3.54 19.41
C GLY A 70 6.95 2.51 19.45
N PHE A 71 6.25 2.26 18.34
CA PHE A 71 5.37 1.11 18.19
C PHE A 71 6.24 -0.11 17.88
N LEU A 72 6.96 -0.60 18.89
CA LEU A 72 7.63 -1.88 18.78
C LEU A 72 6.57 -2.97 18.57
N PRO A 73 6.76 -3.92 17.64
CA PRO A 73 6.02 -5.17 17.73
C PRO A 73 6.29 -5.74 19.12
N GLU A 74 5.24 -6.12 19.86
CA GLU A 74 5.42 -6.88 21.09
C GLU A 74 6.29 -8.10 20.74
N ASP A 75 7.48 -8.17 21.36
CA ASP A 75 8.34 -9.34 21.26
C ASP A 75 7.50 -10.57 21.64
N PRO A 76 7.37 -11.59 20.78
CA PRO A 76 6.73 -12.83 21.18
C PRO A 76 7.64 -13.49 22.22
N SER A 77 7.22 -13.43 23.49
CA SER A 77 7.79 -14.22 24.59
C SER A 77 7.49 -15.71 24.43
#